data_AF-X1PLA5-F1
#
_entry.id   AF-X1PLA5-F1
#
_cell.length_a   1.000
_cell.length_b   1.000
_cell.length_c   1.000
_cell.angle_alpha   90.00
_cell.angle_beta   90.00
_cell.angle_gamma   90.00
#
_symmetry.space_group_name_H-M   'P 1'
#
loop_
_entity.id
_entity.type
_entity.pdbx_description
1 polymer ?
#
loop_
_entity_poly.entity_id
_entity_poly.type
_entity_poly.pdbx_seq_one_letter_code
_entity_poly.pdbx_strand_id
1 'polypeptide(L)'
;IATSENFTSASVVLEKAGLTSSEYTVNEGEELEPRSKEEPYYWRVKAVDGASNESAWSGERAFYVGSPAWTVNIFGFTLSVWAIIWWCVGCLVAGLAGYSLGRRRDRSETD
;
A
#
# COMPACT_ATOMS: atom_id res chain seq x y z
N ILE A 1 -3.85 0.99 -16.93
CA ILE A 1 -4.63 0.75 -15.70
C ILE A 1 -5.21 2.08 -15.24
N ALA A 2 -6.48 2.11 -14.87
CA ALA A 2 -7.18 3.32 -14.48
C ALA A 2 -8.11 3.08 -13.29
N THR A 3 -8.46 4.15 -12.59
CA THR A 3 -9.40 4.17 -11.47
C THR A 3 -10.87 4.26 -11.90
N SER A 4 -11.12 4.45 -13.20
CA SER A 4 -12.44 4.54 -13.83
C SER A 4 -12.44 3.76 -15.16
N GLU A 5 -13.58 3.16 -15.49
CA GLU A 5 -13.82 2.41 -16.73
C GLU A 5 -13.69 3.27 -17.99
N ASN A 6 -13.80 4.60 -17.88
CA ASN A 6 -13.73 5.50 -19.04
C ASN A 6 -12.29 5.83 -19.47
N PHE A 7 -11.28 5.46 -18.68
CA PHE A 7 -9.86 5.74 -18.96
C PHE A 7 -9.60 7.23 -19.30
N THR A 8 -10.25 8.16 -18.60
CA THR A 8 -9.93 9.59 -18.72
C THR A 8 -8.52 9.85 -18.22
N SER A 9 -7.82 10.87 -18.74
CA SER A 9 -6.41 11.14 -18.39
C SER A 9 -6.17 11.31 -16.88
N ALA A 10 -7.16 11.81 -16.14
CA ALA A 10 -7.09 11.95 -14.68
C ALA A 10 -7.27 10.62 -13.92
N SER A 11 -7.85 9.60 -14.56
CA SER A 11 -8.09 8.29 -13.96
C SER A 11 -6.97 7.29 -14.24
N VAL A 12 -6.16 7.51 -15.28
CA VAL A 12 -5.07 6.60 -15.63
C VAL A 12 -3.95 6.72 -14.60
N VAL A 13 -3.66 5.59 -13.94
CA VAL A 13 -2.64 5.51 -12.88
C VAL A 13 -1.37 4.81 -13.35
N LEU A 14 -1.48 3.96 -14.37
CA LEU A 14 -0.33 3.27 -14.96
C LEU A 14 -0.57 3.06 -16.45
N GLU A 15 0.41 3.46 -17.26
CA GLU A 15 0.45 3.20 -18.69
C GLU A 15 1.79 2.58 -19.06
N LYS A 16 1.77 1.52 -19.87
CA LYS A 16 2.96 0.83 -20.34
C LYS A 16 2.89 0.62 -21.84
N ALA A 17 3.93 1.03 -22.54
CA ALA A 17 4.10 0.89 -23.97
C ALA A 17 5.35 0.07 -24.30
N GLY A 18 5.46 -0.39 -25.54
CA GLY A 18 6.63 -1.14 -26.02
C GLY A 18 6.78 -2.55 -25.43
N LEU A 19 5.68 -3.15 -24.96
CA LEU A 19 5.67 -4.52 -24.46
C LEU A 19 5.83 -5.49 -25.64
N THR A 20 6.83 -6.38 -25.55
CA THR A 20 7.10 -7.41 -26.55
C THR A 20 6.47 -8.76 -26.22
N SER A 21 6.02 -8.94 -24.98
CA SER A 21 5.27 -10.10 -24.50
C SER A 21 3.79 -9.76 -24.35
N SER A 22 2.93 -10.77 -24.46
CA SER A 22 1.49 -10.64 -24.15
C SER A 22 1.19 -10.53 -22.66
N GLU A 23 2.22 -10.53 -21.82
CA GLU A 23 2.13 -10.49 -20.37
C GLU A 23 2.91 -9.32 -19.78
N TYR A 24 2.42 -8.80 -18.66
CA TYR A 24 3.06 -7.73 -17.92
C TYR A 24 2.90 -7.96 -16.41
N THR A 25 4.00 -7.81 -15.67
CA THR A 25 4.01 -7.82 -14.21
C THR A 25 4.40 -6.43 -13.71
N VAL A 26 3.61 -5.90 -12.78
CA VAL A 26 3.87 -4.61 -12.13
C VAL A 26 5.10 -4.73 -11.24
N ASN A 27 6.00 -3.74 -11.31
CA ASN A 27 7.22 -3.70 -10.50
C ASN A 27 7.02 -2.89 -9.21
N GLU A 28 7.97 -2.97 -8.27
CA GLU A 28 7.92 -2.26 -6.98
C GLU A 28 7.70 -0.75 -7.12
N GLY A 29 8.30 -0.11 -8.12
CA GLY A 29 8.12 1.33 -8.39
C GLY A 29 6.79 1.72 -9.05
N GLU A 30 5.95 0.74 -9.40
CA GLU A 30 4.65 0.91 -10.07
C GLU A 30 3.51 0.34 -9.19
N GLU A 31 3.78 0.12 -7.90
CA GLU A 31 2.83 -0.46 -6.95
C GLU A 31 1.52 0.35 -6.93
N LEU A 32 0.40 -0.38 -6.95
CA LEU A 32 -0.93 0.20 -6.94
C LEU A 32 -1.43 0.23 -5.51
N GLU A 33 -2.00 1.36 -5.11
CA GLU A 33 -2.65 1.50 -3.81
C GLU A 33 -3.74 0.45 -3.60
N PRO A 34 -3.93 -0.06 -2.37
CA PRO A 34 -5.01 -0.97 -2.07
C PRO A 34 -6.37 -0.40 -2.44
N ARG A 35 -7.19 -1.22 -3.10
CA ARG A 35 -8.53 -0.89 -3.54
C ARG A 35 -9.47 -2.06 -3.32
N SER A 36 -10.70 -1.76 -2.91
CA SER A 36 -11.72 -2.77 -2.61
C SER A 36 -12.48 -3.20 -3.87
N LYS A 37 -13.43 -4.13 -3.71
CA LYS A 37 -14.26 -4.62 -4.81
C LYS A 37 -15.28 -3.59 -5.28
N GLU A 38 -15.66 -2.68 -4.40
CA GLU A 38 -16.64 -1.61 -4.66
C GLU A 38 -16.02 -0.47 -5.47
N GLU A 39 -14.70 -0.26 -5.32
CA GLU A 39 -13.93 0.72 -6.08
C GLU A 39 -12.76 0.04 -6.79
N PRO A 40 -12.96 -0.82 -7.79
CA PRO A 40 -11.86 -1.56 -8.41
C PRO A 40 -11.00 -0.67 -9.32
N TYR A 41 -9.88 -1.23 -9.78
CA TYR A 41 -9.15 -0.75 -10.95
C TYR A 41 -9.69 -1.38 -12.23
N TYR A 42 -9.51 -0.66 -13.33
CA TYR A 42 -9.84 -1.10 -14.68
C TYR A 42 -8.58 -1.16 -15.54
N TRP A 43 -8.46 -2.17 -16.38
CA TRP A 43 -7.38 -2.27 -17.35
C TRP A 43 -7.88 -2.71 -18.71
N ARG A 44 -7.14 -2.27 -19.74
CA ARG A 44 -7.33 -2.63 -21.13
C ARG A 44 -5.97 -2.61 -21.83
N VAL A 45 -5.88 -3.29 -22.95
CA VAL A 45 -4.67 -3.38 -23.77
C VAL A 45 -5.01 -3.13 -25.24
N LYS A 46 -4.03 -2.71 -26.03
CA LYS A 46 -4.11 -2.66 -27.49
C LYS A 46 -2.83 -3.22 -28.08
N ALA A 47 -2.91 -3.75 -29.29
CA ALA A 47 -1.73 -4.18 -30.03
C ALA A 47 -1.19 -3.03 -30.89
N VAL A 48 0.12 -3.01 -31.07
CA VAL A 48 0.81 -2.17 -32.04
C VAL A 48 1.67 -3.09 -32.89
N ASP A 49 1.48 -3.05 -34.22
CA ASP A 49 2.26 -3.89 -35.14
C ASP A 49 3.64 -3.28 -35.46
N GLY A 50 4.47 -4.01 -36.22
CA GLY A 50 5.81 -3.56 -36.59
C GLY A 50 5.85 -2.34 -37.53
N ALA A 51 4.71 -1.93 -38.08
CA ALA A 51 4.56 -0.71 -38.88
C ALA A 51 3.95 0.44 -38.07
N SER A 52 3.85 0.30 -36.74
CA SER A 52 3.24 1.25 -35.81
C SER A 52 1.74 1.45 -36.01
N ASN A 53 1.03 0.50 -36.64
CA ASN A 53 -0.44 0.54 -36.67
C ASN A 53 -0.98 0.08 -35.32
N GLU A 54 -1.96 0.82 -34.80
CA GLU A 54 -2.62 0.49 -33.53
C GLU A 54 -3.95 -0.24 -33.78
N SER A 55 -4.21 -1.27 -32.98
CA SER A 55 -5.53 -1.90 -32.93
C SER A 55 -6.53 -1.04 -32.16
N ALA A 56 -7.82 -1.38 -32.27
CA ALA A 56 -8.79 -0.97 -31.26
C ALA A 56 -8.36 -1.48 -29.87
N TRP A 57 -8.76 -0.74 -28.83
CA TRP A 57 -8.59 -1.19 -27.45
C TRP A 57 -9.39 -2.47 -27.19
N SER A 58 -8.88 -3.35 -26.34
CA SER A 58 -9.65 -4.43 -25.76
C SER A 58 -10.82 -3.90 -24.94
N GLY A 59 -11.82 -4.75 -24.70
CA GLY A 59 -12.78 -4.51 -23.62
C GLY A 59 -12.06 -4.33 -22.27
N GLU A 60 -12.66 -3.53 -21.41
CA GLU A 60 -12.19 -3.26 -20.06
C GLU A 60 -12.35 -4.50 -19.16
N ARG A 61 -11.42 -4.63 -18.21
CA ARG A 61 -11.42 -5.69 -17.20
C ARG A 61 -11.17 -5.08 -15.84
N ALA A 62 -11.89 -5.55 -14.82
CA ALA A 62 -11.77 -5.06 -13.46
C ALA A 62 -10.90 -5.98 -12.58
N PHE A 63 -10.18 -5.41 -11.62
CA PHE A 63 -9.48 -6.12 -10.56
C PHE A 63 -9.35 -5.23 -9.31
N TYR A 64 -9.02 -5.83 -8.18
CA TYR A 64 -8.83 -5.13 -6.90
C TYR A 64 -7.51 -5.55 -6.26
N VAL A 65 -6.93 -4.67 -5.46
CA VAL A 65 -5.63 -4.88 -4.81
C VAL A 65 -5.87 -4.89 -3.30
N GLY A 66 -5.62 -6.02 -2.66
CA GLY A 66 -5.79 -6.15 -1.22
C GLY A 66 -4.67 -5.42 -0.47
N SER A 67 -4.99 -4.91 0.72
CA SER A 67 -3.96 -4.40 1.63
C SER A 67 -3.09 -5.55 2.13
N PRO A 68 -1.77 -5.32 2.32
CA PRO A 68 -0.88 -6.33 2.87
C PRO A 68 -1.29 -6.72 4.29
N ALA A 69 -1.16 -8.01 4.63
CA ALA A 69 -1.55 -8.55 5.94
C ALA A 69 -0.71 -8.02 7.13
N TRP A 70 0.40 -7.34 6.86
CA TRP A 70 1.33 -6.81 7.87
C TRP A 70 1.10 -5.33 8.18
N THR A 71 0.08 -4.69 7.60
CA THR A 71 -0.38 -3.36 7.99
C THR A 71 -1.72 -3.44 8.69
N VAL A 72 -1.94 -2.54 9.65
CA VAL A 72 -3.22 -2.37 10.34
C VAL A 72 -3.59 -0.91 10.39
N ASN A 73 -4.86 -0.58 10.12
CA ASN A 73 -5.36 0.77 10.28
C ASN A 73 -5.84 0.96 11.73
N ILE A 74 -5.13 1.81 12.48
CA ILE A 74 -5.44 2.16 13.87
C ILE A 74 -5.76 3.66 13.90
N PHE A 75 -7.02 4.01 14.17
CA PHE A 75 -7.49 5.40 14.24
C PHE A 75 -7.14 6.26 13.00
N GLY A 76 -7.24 5.70 11.80
CA GLY A 76 -6.92 6.42 10.56
C GLY A 76 -5.44 6.43 10.18
N PHE A 77 -4.57 5.87 11.03
CA PHE A 77 -3.14 5.68 10.71
C PHE A 77 -2.88 4.23 10.30
N THR A 78 -2.26 4.05 9.14
CA THR A 78 -1.78 2.73 8.69
C THR A 78 -0.41 2.48 9.32
N LEU A 79 -0.34 1.52 10.24
CA LEU A 79 0.88 1.14 10.94
C LEU A 79 1.32 -0.26 10.50
N SER A 80 2.64 -0.44 10.31
CA SER A 80 3.20 -1.77 10.13
C SER A 80 3.24 -2.51 11.48
N VAL A 81 3.07 -3.84 11.45
CA VAL A 81 3.15 -4.68 12.65
C VAL A 81 4.46 -4.45 13.41
N TRP A 82 5.57 -4.24 12.71
CA TRP A 82 6.86 -3.92 13.34
C TRP A 82 6.86 -2.60 14.11
N ALA A 83 6.23 -1.55 13.58
CA ALA A 83 6.10 -0.27 14.28
C ALA A 83 5.33 -0.43 15.59
N ILE A 84 4.29 -1.27 15.60
CA ILE A 84 3.49 -1.57 16.80
C ILE A 84 4.32 -2.33 17.82
N ILE A 85 5.08 -3.34 17.38
CA ILE A 85 5.97 -4.10 18.27
C ILE A 85 6.98 -3.15 18.94
N TRP A 86 7.64 -2.27 18.18
CA TRP A 86 8.58 -1.31 18.74
C TRP A 86 7.93 -0.31 19.69
N TRP A 87 6.71 0.14 19.38
CA TRP A 87 5.96 1.02 20.26
C TRP A 87 5.62 0.34 21.59
N CYS A 88 5.10 -0.90 21.55
CA CYS A 88 4.81 -1.69 22.75
C CYS A 88 6.06 -1.96 23.59
N VAL A 89 7.19 -2.29 22.95
CA VAL A 89 8.49 -2.47 23.63
C VAL A 89 8.93 -1.17 24.30
N GLY A 90 8.81 -0.03 23.61
CA GLY A 90 9.12 1.29 24.16
C GLY A 90 8.27 1.63 25.39
N CYS A 91 6.95 1.41 25.32
CA CYS A 91 6.04 1.60 26.46
C CYS A 91 6.38 0.70 27.65
N LEU A 92 6.74 -0.56 27.41
CA LEU A 92 7.15 -1.50 28.46
C LEU A 92 8.43 -1.01 29.17
N VAL A 93 9.45 -0.61 28.41
CA VAL A 93 10.72 -0.11 28.96
C VAL A 93 10.51 1.18 29.76
N ALA A 94 9.71 2.11 29.26
CA ALA A 94 9.37 3.34 29.98
C ALA A 94 8.63 3.06 31.30
N GLY A 95 7.68 2.12 31.28
CA GLY A 95 6.97 1.68 32.48
C GLY A 95 7.90 1.08 33.54
N LEU A 96 8.82 0.20 33.12
CA LEU A 96 9.83 -0.39 34.03
C LEU A 96 10.80 0.66 34.58
N ALA A 97 11.24 1.61 33.75
CA ALA A 97 12.09 2.71 34.17
C ALA A 97 11.39 3.60 35.20
N GLY A 98 10.14 4.01 34.90
CA GLY A 98 9.30 4.80 35.82
C GLY A 98 9.07 4.09 37.14
N TYR A 99 8.75 2.79 37.11
CA TYR A 99 8.62 1.95 38.30
C TYR A 99 9.93 1.92 39.13
N SER A 100 11.07 1.74 38.47
CA SER A 100 12.38 1.70 39.14
C SER A 100 12.78 3.04 39.76
N LEU A 101 12.39 4.17 39.15
CA LEU A 101 12.64 5.51 39.66
C LEU A 101 11.69 5.88 40.81
N GLY A 102 10.42 5.50 40.74
CA GLY A 102 9.46 5.67 41.83
C GLY A 102 9.93 4.99 43.12
N ARG A 103 10.37 3.73 43.02
CA ARG A 103 10.93 2.98 44.16
C ARG A 103 12.16 3.64 44.80
N ARG A 104 12.94 4.43 44.04
CA ARG A 104 14.12 5.12 44.58
C ARG A 104 13.74 6.36 45.39
N ARG A 105 12.65 7.03 45.03
CA ARG A 105 12.16 8.25 45.69
C ARG A 105 11.59 7.97 47.09
N ASP A 106 10.90 6.84 47.27
CA ASP A 106 10.37 6.45 48.59
C ASP A 106 11.49 6.19 49.62
N ARG A 107 12.71 5.88 49.17
CA ARG A 107 13.86 5.62 50.05
C ARG A 107 14.52 6.89 50.60
N SER A 108 14.37 8.03 49.93
CA SER A 108 14.99 9.31 50.36
C SER A 108 14.14 10.13 51.33
N GLU A 109 12.87 9.78 51.54
CA GLU A 109 11.97 10.47 52.50
C GLU A 109 11.96 9.82 53.89
N THR A 110 12.67 8.71 54.09
CA THR A 110 12.69 7.93 55.34
C THR A 110 14.02 8.00 56.11
N ASP A 111 14.97 8.82 55.65
CA ASP A 111 16.25 9.15 56.33
C ASP A 111 16.25 10.62 56.79
#